data_AF-A0A0B6X9D4-F1
#
_entry.id   AF-A0A0B6X9D4-F1
#
_cell.length_a   1.000
_cell.length_b   1.000
_cell.length_c   1.000
_cell.angle_alpha   90.00
_cell.angle_beta   90.00
_cell.angle_gamma   90.00
#
_symmetry.space_group_name_H-M   'P 1'
#
loop_
_entity.id
_entity.type
_entity.pdbx_description
1 polymer ?
#
loop_
_entity_poly.entity_id
_entity_poly.type
_entity_poly.pdbx_seq_one_letter_code
_entity_poly.pdbx_strand_id
1 'polypeptide(L)'
;MKNVIFYLAFLFISGCAVSKPPEDTIPIFNTRDNNALTAVATIFNEDKETYESGGKSLIEWDKVKLESNKITKDDIVSLIIGSNELPLDESSLHFYNIYYLLRDVNLIDSCELSANCVLGALESGASSMLKDGDHKFLESYRADNKKFKFKHYDPEKIKPFMHEIATGLVKMKEDREKQENEENSKFPDTEPFKFKYTNDEYANAALKLINNAKLEDHNLRDLKGNKTKAYGKPTIYGKPFIIKLYTYPRALLNQVKECEKASAYVNTDIDNLCKRAVVTGVRDWIDTARNPSISESAWRAAASDAIIFRGALRDVDIMFSHWAGMARVYQKNLNETGRLSL
;
A
#
# COMPACT_ATOMS: atom_id res chain seq x y z
N MET A 1 8.05 -15.39 -2.72
CA MET A 1 9.16 -14.43 -2.96
C MET A 1 10.39 -15.13 -3.54
N LYS A 2 10.23 -16.02 -4.55
CA LYS A 2 11.33 -16.91 -5.00
C LYS A 2 11.94 -16.57 -6.37
N ASN A 3 11.42 -15.56 -7.08
CA ASN A 3 11.90 -15.21 -8.43
C ASN A 3 11.91 -13.70 -8.73
N VAL A 4 11.70 -12.83 -7.74
CA VAL A 4 11.19 -11.48 -8.00
C VAL A 4 12.28 -10.45 -8.29
N ILE A 5 13.56 -10.79 -8.18
CA ILE A 5 14.64 -9.86 -8.51
C ILE A 5 15.62 -10.48 -9.50
N PHE A 6 15.11 -10.81 -10.69
CA PHE A 6 15.90 -11.40 -11.77
C PHE A 6 16.20 -10.44 -12.93
N TYR A 7 15.80 -9.17 -12.84
CA TYR A 7 15.87 -8.24 -13.97
C TYR A 7 16.27 -6.80 -13.63
N LEU A 8 17.03 -6.59 -12.55
CA LEU A 8 17.90 -5.40 -12.44
C LEU A 8 19.33 -5.89 -12.63
N ALA A 9 19.87 -5.63 -13.81
CA ALA A 9 21.12 -6.18 -14.29
C ALA A 9 22.30 -5.82 -13.38
N PHE A 10 23.09 -6.86 -13.08
CA PHE A 10 24.53 -6.85 -12.81
C PHE A 10 25.19 -5.49 -12.59
N LEU A 11 25.77 -5.29 -11.40
CA LEU A 11 27.15 -4.83 -11.27
C LEU A 11 27.76 -5.31 -9.94
N PHE A 12 28.88 -6.01 -10.10
CA PHE A 12 29.66 -6.73 -9.10
C PHE A 12 30.05 -5.85 -7.92
N ILE A 13 29.69 -6.26 -6.71
CA ILE A 13 30.39 -5.76 -5.54
C ILE A 13 31.61 -6.64 -5.38
N SER A 14 32.81 -6.06 -5.45
CA SER A 14 34.01 -6.64 -4.87
C SER A 14 34.74 -5.56 -4.08
N GLY A 15 34.66 -5.72 -2.75
CA GLY A 15 35.64 -5.27 -1.75
C GLY A 15 35.78 -3.78 -1.47
N CYS A 16 35.21 -3.31 -0.36
CA CYS A 16 35.90 -2.78 0.84
C CYS A 16 34.93 -2.09 1.81
N ALA A 17 35.35 -1.93 3.07
CA ALA A 17 34.53 -1.52 4.21
C ALA A 17 33.87 -0.14 4.01
N VAL A 18 32.60 -0.02 4.41
CA VAL A 18 31.85 1.24 4.43
C VAL A 18 32.34 2.07 5.62
N SER A 19 33.25 3.02 5.37
CA SER A 19 33.69 3.95 6.43
C SER A 19 32.61 5.00 6.67
N LYS A 20 32.26 5.23 7.94
CA LYS A 20 31.36 6.34 8.34
C LYS A 20 31.87 7.68 7.79
N PRO A 21 30.97 8.57 7.34
CA PRO A 21 31.36 9.90 6.89
C PRO A 21 31.83 10.73 8.11
N PRO A 22 32.79 11.65 7.93
CA PRO A 22 33.30 12.48 9.02
C PRO A 22 32.18 13.34 9.66
N GLU A 23 32.14 13.37 11.01
CA GLU A 23 31.06 13.95 11.84
C GLU A 23 30.70 15.40 11.48
N ASP A 24 31.64 16.20 10.96
CA ASP A 24 31.44 17.62 10.64
C ASP A 24 30.78 17.89 9.27
N THR A 25 30.29 16.85 8.58
CA THR A 25 29.70 16.98 7.22
C THR A 25 28.31 16.35 7.03
N ILE A 26 27.67 15.86 8.10
CA ILE A 26 26.39 15.15 8.00
C ILE A 26 25.29 16.09 7.50
N PRO A 27 24.66 15.84 6.34
CA PRO A 27 23.59 16.68 5.82
C PRO A 27 22.38 16.67 6.76
N ILE A 28 21.71 17.81 6.89
CA ILE A 28 20.43 17.89 7.64
C ILE A 28 19.33 17.27 6.77
N PHE A 29 18.78 16.16 7.24
CA PHE A 29 17.69 15.43 6.57
C PHE A 29 16.36 15.73 7.25
N ASN A 30 15.32 16.05 6.46
CA ASN A 30 13.96 16.17 6.99
C ASN A 30 13.35 14.76 7.24
N THR A 31 12.14 14.70 7.79
CA THR A 31 11.47 13.40 8.06
C THR A 31 11.32 12.55 6.80
N ARG A 32 10.90 13.17 5.69
CA ARG A 32 10.70 12.47 4.40
C ARG A 32 12.00 11.84 3.88
N ASP A 33 13.11 12.53 4.05
CA ASP A 33 14.43 12.01 3.68
C ASP A 33 14.88 10.87 4.60
N ASN A 34 14.70 11.02 5.91
CA ASN A 34 15.04 9.99 6.87
C ASN A 34 14.25 8.70 6.61
N ASN A 35 12.95 8.82 6.30
CA ASN A 35 12.12 7.68 5.95
C ASN A 35 12.61 7.01 4.67
N ALA A 36 12.92 7.78 3.63
CA ALA A 36 13.44 7.24 2.37
C ALA A 36 14.79 6.52 2.56
N LEU A 37 15.74 7.12 3.28
CA LEU A 37 17.05 6.51 3.54
C LEU A 37 16.94 5.24 4.38
N THR A 38 16.06 5.25 5.39
CA THR A 38 15.76 4.06 6.22
C THR A 38 15.13 2.97 5.37
N ALA A 39 14.21 3.32 4.48
CA ALA A 39 13.56 2.38 3.58
C ALA A 39 14.54 1.73 2.60
N VAL A 40 15.51 2.48 2.06
CA VAL A 40 16.61 1.90 1.27
C VAL A 40 17.38 0.89 2.12
N ALA A 41 17.79 1.27 3.34
CA ALA A 41 18.49 0.36 4.24
C ALA A 41 17.68 -0.91 4.57
N THR A 42 16.36 -0.81 4.71
CA THR A 42 15.48 -1.96 4.97
C THR A 42 15.50 -2.98 3.83
N ILE A 43 15.41 -2.56 2.57
CA ILE A 43 15.47 -3.51 1.45
C ILE A 43 16.83 -4.20 1.37
N PHE A 44 17.92 -3.45 1.58
CA PHE A 44 19.26 -4.03 1.54
C PHE A 44 19.52 -5.00 2.69
N ASN A 45 18.97 -4.74 3.88
CA ASN A 45 19.02 -5.70 4.98
C ASN A 45 18.19 -6.96 4.68
N GLU A 46 17.01 -6.84 4.07
CA GLU A 46 16.22 -8.02 3.66
C GLU A 46 16.95 -8.85 2.59
N ASP A 47 17.61 -8.21 1.64
CA ASP A 47 18.44 -8.88 0.63
C ASP A 47 19.62 -9.62 1.28
N LYS A 48 20.28 -9.00 2.26
CA LYS A 48 21.35 -9.62 3.06
C LYS A 48 20.86 -10.82 3.86
N GLU A 49 19.74 -10.70 4.56
CA GLU A 49 19.13 -11.81 5.30
C GLU A 49 18.74 -12.96 4.35
N THR A 50 18.26 -12.63 3.16
CA THR A 50 17.97 -13.61 2.09
C THR A 50 19.24 -14.32 1.66
N TYR A 51 20.35 -13.62 1.47
CA TYR A 51 21.64 -14.23 1.17
C TYR A 51 22.14 -15.16 2.28
N GLU A 52 22.17 -14.67 3.52
CA GLU A 52 22.69 -15.40 4.68
C GLU A 52 21.89 -16.68 4.96
N SER A 53 20.60 -16.69 4.60
CA SER A 53 19.74 -17.88 4.67
C SER A 53 19.86 -18.84 3.49
N GLY A 54 20.81 -18.61 2.57
CA GLY A 54 21.03 -19.43 1.36
C GLY A 54 19.99 -19.18 0.27
N GLY A 55 19.23 -18.09 0.38
CA GLY A 55 18.30 -17.61 -0.62
C GLY A 55 18.99 -16.90 -1.78
N LYS A 56 18.18 -16.55 -2.78
CA LYS A 56 18.65 -15.85 -3.97
C LYS A 56 18.67 -14.35 -3.69
N SER A 57 19.85 -13.85 -3.43
CA SER A 57 20.15 -12.43 -3.19
C SER A 57 20.43 -11.70 -4.50
N LEU A 58 20.12 -10.40 -4.53
CA LEU A 58 20.58 -9.47 -5.54
C LEU A 58 22.08 -9.22 -5.45
N ILE A 59 22.54 -9.04 -4.21
CA ILE A 59 23.91 -8.67 -3.92
C ILE A 59 24.69 -9.93 -3.56
N GLU A 60 25.88 -10.06 -4.14
CA GLU A 60 26.87 -11.06 -3.75
C GLU A 60 27.54 -10.62 -2.43
N TRP A 61 26.82 -10.81 -1.32
CA TRP A 61 27.23 -10.29 -0.01
C TRP A 61 28.57 -10.85 0.49
N ASP A 62 29.04 -12.00 -0.01
CA ASP A 62 30.39 -12.53 0.25
C ASP A 62 31.51 -11.60 -0.23
N LYS A 63 31.21 -10.75 -1.20
CA LYS A 63 32.16 -9.81 -1.77
C LYS A 63 32.02 -8.40 -1.20
N VAL A 64 31.03 -8.18 -0.34
CA VAL A 64 30.79 -6.91 0.36
C VAL A 64 31.47 -6.96 1.73
N LYS A 65 32.29 -5.96 2.06
CA LYS A 65 32.80 -5.77 3.43
C LYS A 65 31.97 -4.69 4.10
N LEU A 66 31.30 -5.02 5.20
CA LEU A 66 30.57 -4.06 6.01
C LEU A 66 31.31 -3.88 7.35
N GLU A 67 31.34 -2.66 7.87
CA GLU A 67 31.84 -2.39 9.23
C GLU A 67 30.87 -2.91 10.31
N SER A 68 29.60 -3.08 9.95
CA SER A 68 28.54 -3.53 10.84
C SER A 68 27.68 -4.61 10.19
N ASN A 69 27.05 -5.46 11.01
CA ASN A 69 26.18 -6.52 10.52
C ASN A 69 24.87 -6.00 9.90
N LYS A 70 24.52 -4.73 10.12
CA LYS A 70 23.29 -4.12 9.64
C LYS A 70 23.59 -2.85 8.85
N ILE A 71 22.95 -2.72 7.71
CA ILE A 71 23.02 -1.49 6.91
C ILE A 71 22.12 -0.45 7.56
N THR A 72 22.69 0.70 7.83
CA THR A 72 22.03 1.86 8.43
C THR A 72 21.76 2.92 7.38
N LYS A 73 20.92 3.91 7.73
CA LYS A 73 20.70 5.06 6.85
C LYS A 73 22.00 5.83 6.56
N ASP A 74 22.95 5.85 7.49
CA ASP A 74 24.22 6.57 7.34
C ASP A 74 25.15 5.86 6.34
N ASP A 75 25.06 4.53 6.28
CA ASP A 75 25.73 3.74 5.23
C ASP A 75 25.15 4.07 3.86
N ILE A 76 23.82 4.19 3.75
CA ILE A 76 23.16 4.62 2.50
C ILE A 76 23.57 6.04 2.10
N VAL A 77 23.64 6.98 3.05
CA VAL A 77 24.14 8.33 2.78
C VAL A 77 25.55 8.28 2.20
N SER A 78 26.44 7.50 2.81
CA SER A 78 27.83 7.35 2.35
C SER A 78 27.92 6.79 0.92
N LEU A 79 27.07 5.81 0.60
CA LEU A 79 26.97 5.22 -0.73
C LEU A 79 26.43 6.22 -1.76
N ILE A 80 25.44 7.03 -1.40
CA ILE A 80 24.90 8.09 -2.26
C ILE A 80 25.95 9.19 -2.50
N ILE A 81 26.70 9.59 -1.48
CA ILE A 81 27.76 10.60 -1.61
C ILE A 81 28.89 10.08 -2.50
N GLY A 82 29.17 8.77 -2.45
CA GLY A 82 30.34 8.16 -3.09
C GLY A 82 31.60 8.30 -2.23
N SER A 83 31.45 8.38 -0.89
CA SER A 83 32.59 8.51 0.04
C SER A 83 33.37 7.20 0.24
N ASN A 84 32.82 6.07 -0.18
CA ASN A 84 33.50 4.77 -0.11
C ASN A 84 34.39 4.54 -1.34
N GLU A 85 35.60 4.01 -1.14
CA GLU A 85 36.55 3.59 -2.20
C GLU A 85 36.09 2.31 -2.95
N LEU A 86 34.80 2.19 -3.25
CA LEU A 86 34.31 1.13 -4.13
C LEU A 86 34.74 1.46 -5.58
N PRO A 87 35.19 0.48 -6.38
CA PRO A 87 35.61 0.69 -7.77
C PRO A 87 34.41 0.76 -8.71
N LEU A 88 33.40 1.59 -8.39
CA LEU A 88 32.18 1.70 -9.18
C LEU A 88 31.80 3.17 -9.29
N ASP A 89 32.33 3.84 -10.32
CA ASP A 89 32.12 5.26 -10.61
C ASP A 89 30.64 5.68 -10.74
N GLU A 90 29.70 4.71 -10.80
CA GLU A 90 28.28 4.95 -11.09
C GLU A 90 27.30 4.33 -10.06
N SER A 91 27.77 3.54 -9.07
CA SER A 91 26.87 2.94 -8.06
C SER A 91 26.13 3.97 -7.21
N SER A 92 26.79 5.09 -6.90
CA SER A 92 26.19 6.21 -6.17
C SER A 92 24.92 6.76 -6.86
N LEU A 93 24.89 6.72 -8.20
CA LEU A 93 23.73 7.13 -9.00
C LEU A 93 22.55 6.16 -8.80
N HIS A 94 22.81 4.86 -8.74
CA HIS A 94 21.76 3.86 -8.47
C HIS A 94 21.17 4.03 -7.07
N PHE A 95 22.01 4.22 -6.05
CA PHE A 95 21.53 4.47 -4.68
C PHE A 95 20.69 5.74 -4.59
N TYR A 96 21.12 6.82 -5.25
CA TYR A 96 20.33 8.04 -5.32
C TYR A 96 18.98 7.80 -6.02
N ASN A 97 18.96 7.04 -7.12
CA ASN A 97 17.72 6.76 -7.85
C ASN A 97 16.70 6.03 -6.96
N ILE A 98 17.12 5.00 -6.22
CA ILE A 98 16.24 4.28 -5.28
C ILE A 98 15.74 5.23 -4.17
N TYR A 99 16.64 6.03 -3.58
CA TYR A 99 16.27 7.05 -2.60
C TYR A 99 15.25 8.04 -3.16
N TYR A 100 15.44 8.54 -4.39
CA TYR A 100 14.54 9.48 -5.03
C TYR A 100 13.14 8.89 -5.19
N LEU A 101 13.03 7.65 -5.70
CA LEU A 101 11.74 6.98 -5.90
C LEU A 101 10.96 6.84 -4.58
N LEU A 102 11.65 6.46 -3.50
CA LEU A 102 11.05 6.31 -2.17
C LEU A 102 10.71 7.64 -1.50
N ARG A 103 11.56 8.64 -1.68
CA ARG A 103 11.28 9.97 -1.16
C ARG A 103 10.08 10.56 -1.90
N ASP A 104 9.99 10.41 -3.23
CA ASP A 104 8.93 11.05 -4.01
C ASP A 104 7.51 10.61 -3.61
N VAL A 105 7.35 9.36 -3.16
CA VAL A 105 6.06 8.81 -2.72
C VAL A 105 5.64 9.18 -1.29
N ASN A 106 6.47 9.92 -0.55
CA ASN A 106 6.17 10.39 0.81
C ASN A 106 5.71 9.27 1.76
N LEU A 107 6.62 8.32 2.03
CA LEU A 107 6.40 7.20 2.94
C LEU A 107 5.88 7.65 4.32
N ILE A 108 4.87 6.94 4.82
CA ILE A 108 4.41 7.00 6.22
C ILE A 108 5.44 6.31 7.11
N ASP A 109 5.72 6.84 8.31
CA ASP A 109 6.71 6.41 9.33
C ASP A 109 6.62 4.95 9.84
N SER A 110 5.76 4.11 9.27
CA SER A 110 5.75 2.67 9.56
C SER A 110 6.11 1.82 8.33
N CYS A 111 6.12 2.43 7.16
CA CYS A 111 6.34 1.75 5.89
C CYS A 111 7.82 1.48 5.65
N GLU A 112 8.70 2.39 6.08
CA GLU A 112 10.15 2.31 5.88
C GLU A 112 10.80 1.12 6.57
N LEU A 113 10.14 0.53 7.57
CA LEU A 113 10.61 -0.66 8.29
C LEU A 113 10.02 -1.97 7.75
N SER A 114 9.12 -1.92 6.76
CA SER A 114 8.47 -3.10 6.19
C SER A 114 8.87 -3.25 4.74
N ALA A 115 9.70 -4.24 4.43
CA ALA A 115 10.25 -4.38 3.08
C ALA A 115 9.18 -4.59 2.00
N ASN A 116 8.08 -5.30 2.30
CA ASN A 116 6.91 -5.39 1.42
C ASN A 116 6.27 -4.01 1.16
N CYS A 117 6.16 -3.16 2.19
CA CYS A 117 5.63 -1.81 2.04
C CYS A 117 6.58 -0.95 1.20
N VAL A 118 7.89 -1.02 1.48
CA VAL A 118 8.91 -0.30 0.73
C VAL A 118 8.94 -0.72 -0.74
N LEU A 119 8.81 -2.01 -1.04
CA LEU A 119 8.74 -2.50 -2.42
C LEU A 119 7.53 -1.92 -3.17
N GLY A 120 6.35 -1.93 -2.55
CA GLY A 120 5.16 -1.30 -3.13
C GLY A 120 5.33 0.20 -3.34
N ALA A 121 6.04 0.87 -2.43
CA ALA A 121 6.37 2.28 -2.54
C ALA A 121 7.37 2.56 -3.67
N LEU A 122 8.39 1.72 -3.86
CA LEU A 122 9.33 1.79 -4.99
C LEU A 122 8.60 1.66 -6.32
N GLU A 123 7.71 0.67 -6.46
CA GLU A 123 6.93 0.48 -7.68
C GLU A 123 6.00 1.66 -7.98
N SER A 124 5.42 2.25 -6.93
CA SER A 124 4.60 3.47 -7.06
C SER A 124 5.46 4.66 -7.49
N GLY A 125 6.65 4.82 -6.90
CA GLY A 125 7.59 5.89 -7.25
C GLY A 125 8.06 5.75 -8.70
N ALA A 126 8.40 4.54 -9.12
CA ALA A 126 8.79 4.23 -10.49
C ALA A 126 7.69 4.57 -11.50
N SER A 127 6.45 4.19 -11.19
CA SER A 127 5.28 4.51 -12.01
C SER A 127 5.07 6.03 -12.12
N SER A 128 5.24 6.77 -11.02
CA SER A 128 5.13 8.24 -11.01
C SER A 128 6.26 8.89 -11.82
N MET A 129 7.50 8.42 -11.66
CA MET A 129 8.66 8.94 -12.37
C MET A 129 8.50 8.80 -13.89
N LEU A 130 8.08 7.63 -14.37
CA LEU A 130 7.85 7.41 -15.80
C LEU A 130 6.70 8.25 -16.37
N LYS A 131 5.68 8.56 -15.54
CA LYS A 131 4.53 9.38 -15.94
C LYS A 131 4.85 10.87 -15.95
N ASP A 132 5.55 11.36 -14.93
CA ASP A 132 5.87 12.78 -14.76
C ASP A 132 7.06 13.21 -15.64
N GLY A 133 7.85 12.24 -16.12
CA GLY A 133 9.03 12.46 -16.95
C GLY A 133 10.25 12.94 -16.16
N ASP A 134 11.33 13.25 -16.87
CA ASP A 134 12.65 13.50 -16.24
C ASP A 134 12.77 14.83 -15.53
N HIS A 135 11.90 15.79 -15.83
CA HIS A 135 12.09 17.17 -15.40
C HIS A 135 12.13 17.30 -13.87
N LYS A 136 11.09 16.78 -13.20
CA LYS A 136 10.98 16.76 -11.73
C LYS A 136 12.14 16.01 -11.07
N PHE A 137 12.55 14.90 -11.67
CA PHE A 137 13.66 14.09 -11.21
C PHE A 137 15.01 14.83 -11.28
N LEU A 138 15.31 15.44 -12.43
CA LEU A 138 16.56 16.17 -12.64
C LEU A 138 16.64 17.45 -11.79
N GLU A 139 15.52 18.14 -11.59
CA GLU A 139 15.45 19.27 -10.66
C GLU A 139 15.75 18.84 -9.23
N SER A 140 15.18 17.72 -8.80
CA SER A 140 15.52 17.17 -7.50
C SER A 140 16.98 16.78 -7.40
N TYR A 141 17.54 16.09 -8.39
CA TYR A 141 18.93 15.66 -8.36
C TYR A 141 19.89 16.84 -8.23
N ARG A 142 19.61 17.94 -8.95
CA ARG A 142 20.35 19.21 -8.82
C ARG A 142 20.24 19.81 -7.42
N ALA A 143 19.03 19.79 -6.84
CA ALA A 143 18.79 20.32 -5.50
C ALA A 143 19.50 19.48 -4.43
N ASP A 144 19.39 18.16 -4.53
CA ASP A 144 19.98 17.21 -3.60
C ASP A 144 21.50 17.17 -3.68
N ASN A 145 22.10 17.50 -4.83
CA ASN A 145 23.55 17.64 -4.92
C ASN A 145 24.09 18.74 -3.98
N LYS A 146 23.32 19.80 -3.70
CA LYS A 146 23.73 20.81 -2.72
C LYS A 146 23.79 20.26 -1.29
N LYS A 147 22.98 19.23 -1.03
CA LYS A 147 22.81 18.61 0.28
C LYS A 147 23.79 17.45 0.49
N PHE A 148 23.79 16.50 -0.43
CA PHE A 148 24.65 15.33 -0.38
C PHE A 148 26.08 15.63 -0.85
N LYS A 149 26.29 16.64 -1.70
CA LYS A 149 27.59 16.95 -2.33
C LYS A 149 28.14 15.70 -3.05
N PHE A 150 27.39 15.20 -4.02
CA PHE A 150 27.73 13.95 -4.71
C PHE A 150 29.12 14.06 -5.34
N LYS A 151 29.99 13.08 -5.05
CA LYS A 151 31.32 12.97 -5.66
C LYS A 151 31.22 12.72 -7.17
N HIS A 152 30.23 11.94 -7.60
CA HIS A 152 30.00 11.53 -8.98
C HIS A 152 28.77 12.21 -9.58
N TYR A 153 28.64 13.53 -9.39
CA TYR A 153 27.51 14.29 -9.94
C TYR A 153 27.54 14.33 -11.47
N ASP A 154 26.60 13.64 -12.12
CA ASP A 154 26.47 13.60 -13.58
C ASP A 154 24.99 13.51 -14.02
N PRO A 155 24.37 14.67 -14.33
CA PRO A 155 22.98 14.74 -14.77
C PRO A 155 22.69 14.02 -16.11
N GLU A 156 23.69 13.88 -16.97
CA GLU A 156 23.52 13.24 -18.28
C GLU A 156 23.51 11.72 -18.13
N LYS A 157 24.30 11.17 -17.20
CA LYS A 157 24.33 9.75 -16.90
C LYS A 157 23.20 9.28 -15.98
N ILE A 158 22.71 10.11 -15.09
CA ILE A 158 21.74 9.62 -14.10
C ILE A 158 20.37 9.28 -14.69
N LYS A 159 19.98 9.98 -15.76
CA LYS A 159 18.71 9.76 -16.46
C LYS A 159 18.56 8.34 -17.00
N PRO A 160 19.48 7.80 -17.83
CA PRO A 160 19.34 6.43 -18.32
C PRO A 160 19.26 5.40 -17.18
N PHE A 161 20.02 5.58 -16.08
CA PHE A 161 19.92 4.71 -14.91
C PHE A 161 18.56 4.78 -14.21
N MET A 162 17.98 5.97 -14.10
CA MET A 162 16.65 6.12 -13.50
C MET A 162 15.58 5.44 -14.36
N HIS A 163 15.64 5.63 -15.69
CA HIS A 163 14.72 4.97 -16.63
C HIS A 163 14.83 3.45 -16.58
N GLU A 164 16.05 2.92 -16.52
CA GLU A 164 16.31 1.49 -16.40
C GLU A 164 15.67 0.93 -15.13
N ILE A 165 15.93 1.56 -13.98
CA ILE A 165 15.38 1.13 -12.68
C ILE A 165 13.85 1.22 -12.69
N ALA A 166 13.29 2.35 -13.12
CA ALA A 166 11.86 2.57 -13.09
C ALA A 166 11.11 1.61 -14.03
N THR A 167 11.64 1.39 -15.24
CA THR A 167 11.07 0.44 -16.20
C THR A 167 11.14 -0.99 -15.67
N GLY A 168 12.27 -1.38 -15.08
CA GLY A 168 12.42 -2.69 -14.44
C GLY A 168 11.40 -2.92 -13.33
N LEU A 169 11.23 -1.96 -12.43
CA LEU A 169 10.27 -2.03 -11.31
C LEU A 169 8.81 -2.10 -11.79
N VAL A 170 8.44 -1.31 -12.79
CA VAL A 170 7.08 -1.36 -13.36
C VAL A 170 6.82 -2.71 -14.03
N LYS A 171 7.75 -3.19 -14.85
CA LYS A 171 7.63 -4.50 -15.48
C LYS A 171 7.54 -5.63 -14.45
N MET A 172 8.34 -5.58 -13.40
CA MET A 172 8.28 -6.55 -12.30
C MET A 172 6.91 -6.59 -11.63
N LYS A 173 6.31 -5.42 -11.38
CA LYS A 173 4.95 -5.33 -10.84
C LYS A 173 3.93 -5.95 -11.79
N GLU A 174 4.01 -5.64 -13.09
CA GLU A 174 3.12 -6.19 -14.11
C GLU A 174 3.24 -7.71 -14.24
N ASP A 175 4.46 -8.24 -14.28
CA ASP A 175 4.74 -9.67 -14.35
C ASP A 175 4.22 -10.40 -13.10
N ARG A 176 4.42 -9.81 -11.91
CA ARG A 176 3.88 -10.36 -10.65
C ARG A 176 2.36 -10.38 -10.67
N GLU A 177 1.71 -9.27 -11.05
CA GLU A 177 0.25 -9.20 -11.14
C GLU A 177 -0.30 -10.19 -12.17
N LYS A 178 0.39 -10.40 -13.30
CA LYS A 178 0.03 -11.40 -14.31
C LYS A 178 0.14 -12.81 -13.76
N GLN A 179 1.25 -13.15 -13.10
CA GLN A 179 1.44 -14.48 -12.51
C GLN A 179 0.37 -14.76 -11.43
N GLU A 180 0.10 -13.79 -10.55
CA GLU A 180 -0.96 -13.90 -9.55
C GLU A 180 -2.33 -14.12 -10.19
N ASN A 181 -2.66 -13.39 -11.26
CA ASN A 181 -3.93 -13.58 -11.97
C ASN A 181 -4.01 -14.97 -12.64
N GLU A 182 -2.91 -15.46 -13.23
CA GLU A 182 -2.83 -16.81 -13.80
C GLU A 182 -3.00 -17.89 -12.73
N GLU A 183 -2.34 -17.77 -11.58
CA GLU A 183 -2.52 -18.68 -10.44
C GLU A 183 -3.95 -18.62 -9.89
N ASN A 184 -4.51 -17.42 -9.76
CA ASN A 184 -5.89 -17.22 -9.30
C ASN A 184 -6.91 -17.84 -10.26
N SER A 185 -6.64 -17.84 -11.57
CA SER A 185 -7.50 -18.46 -12.59
C SER A 185 -7.71 -19.97 -12.40
N LYS A 186 -6.78 -20.66 -11.73
CA LYS A 186 -6.81 -22.12 -11.52
C LYS A 186 -7.76 -22.58 -10.42
N PHE A 187 -8.19 -21.68 -9.54
CA PHE A 187 -9.12 -22.03 -8.47
C PHE A 187 -10.57 -22.17 -9.00
N PRO A 188 -11.46 -22.90 -8.31
CA PRO A 188 -12.87 -22.99 -8.69
C PRO A 188 -13.60 -21.63 -8.61
N ASP A 189 -14.79 -21.58 -9.20
CA ASP A 189 -15.73 -20.48 -8.97
C ASP A 189 -16.27 -20.52 -7.53
N THR A 190 -16.72 -19.36 -7.06
CA THR A 190 -16.93 -19.08 -5.64
C THR A 190 -18.17 -19.72 -5.05
N GLU A 191 -18.08 -20.15 -3.79
CA GLU A 191 -19.24 -20.58 -3.02
C GLU A 191 -19.95 -19.37 -2.36
N PRO A 192 -21.29 -19.32 -2.38
CA PRO A 192 -22.05 -18.34 -1.60
C PRO A 192 -21.84 -18.60 -0.10
N PHE A 193 -21.57 -17.53 0.67
CA PHE A 193 -21.54 -17.61 2.13
C PHE A 193 -22.72 -16.86 2.76
N LYS A 194 -22.97 -17.12 4.04
CA LYS A 194 -23.99 -16.44 4.84
C LYS A 194 -23.45 -16.07 6.21
N PHE A 195 -23.82 -14.88 6.68
CA PHE A 195 -23.63 -14.48 8.08
C PHE A 195 -24.59 -15.24 8.99
N LYS A 196 -24.08 -15.64 10.16
CA LYS A 196 -24.92 -16.17 11.23
C LYS A 196 -25.75 -15.06 11.86
N TYR A 197 -26.99 -15.38 12.19
CA TYR A 197 -27.87 -14.47 12.93
C TYR A 197 -27.40 -14.27 14.37
N THR A 198 -27.77 -13.13 14.92
CA THR A 198 -27.56 -12.70 16.31
C THR A 198 -28.82 -12.94 17.14
N ASN A 199 -28.83 -12.48 18.39
CA ASN A 199 -29.99 -12.53 19.29
C ASN A 199 -30.90 -11.29 19.21
N ASP A 200 -30.69 -10.39 18.25
CA ASP A 200 -31.46 -9.14 18.10
C ASP A 200 -32.26 -9.13 16.78
N GLU A 201 -33.54 -8.77 16.84
CA GLU A 201 -34.47 -8.79 15.70
C GLU A 201 -34.06 -7.82 14.58
N TYR A 202 -33.66 -6.59 14.92
CA TYR A 202 -33.31 -5.56 13.92
C TYR A 202 -31.95 -5.84 13.30
N ALA A 203 -30.99 -6.31 14.10
CA ALA A 203 -29.71 -6.79 13.57
C ALA A 203 -29.93 -7.98 12.61
N ASN A 204 -30.84 -8.90 12.96
CA ASN A 204 -31.19 -10.03 12.09
C ASN A 204 -31.94 -9.61 10.83
N ALA A 205 -32.80 -8.60 10.89
CA ALA A 205 -33.46 -8.02 9.72
C ALA A 205 -32.43 -7.43 8.75
N ALA A 206 -31.42 -6.71 9.25
CA ALA A 206 -30.30 -6.22 8.45
C ALA A 206 -29.45 -7.37 7.87
N LEU A 207 -29.09 -8.37 8.69
CA LEU A 207 -28.32 -9.54 8.23
C LEU A 207 -29.08 -10.36 7.18
N LYS A 208 -30.40 -10.44 7.26
CA LYS A 208 -31.24 -11.07 6.24
C LYS A 208 -31.13 -10.35 4.90
N LEU A 209 -31.09 -9.01 4.90
CA LEU A 209 -30.84 -8.24 3.68
C LEU A 209 -29.46 -8.57 3.09
N ILE A 210 -28.43 -8.60 3.93
CA ILE A 210 -27.05 -8.90 3.50
C ILE A 210 -26.96 -10.33 2.95
N ASN A 211 -27.53 -11.32 3.63
CA ASN A 211 -27.55 -12.72 3.21
C ASN A 211 -28.37 -12.99 1.93
N ASN A 212 -29.28 -12.08 1.58
CA ASN A 212 -30.02 -12.12 0.32
C ASN A 212 -29.30 -11.36 -0.81
N ALA A 213 -28.21 -10.66 -0.50
CA ALA A 213 -27.35 -10.06 -1.50
C ALA A 213 -26.48 -11.13 -2.17
N LYS A 214 -25.82 -10.76 -3.27
CA LYS A 214 -24.85 -11.63 -3.95
C LYS A 214 -23.54 -11.63 -3.16
N LEU A 215 -23.49 -12.43 -2.11
CA LEU A 215 -22.31 -12.69 -1.29
C LEU A 215 -21.48 -13.80 -1.92
N GLU A 216 -20.22 -13.51 -2.19
CA GLU A 216 -19.31 -14.46 -2.81
C GLU A 216 -17.99 -14.42 -2.05
N ASP A 217 -17.56 -15.57 -1.54
CA ASP A 217 -16.19 -15.71 -1.10
C ASP A 217 -15.31 -15.72 -2.35
N HIS A 218 -14.52 -14.66 -2.57
CA HIS A 218 -13.32 -14.69 -3.44
C HIS A 218 -13.52 -14.36 -4.94
N ASN A 219 -14.18 -13.24 -5.27
CA ASN A 219 -14.58 -12.97 -6.67
C ASN A 219 -14.31 -11.55 -7.22
N LEU A 220 -13.23 -10.87 -6.81
CA LEU A 220 -12.86 -9.65 -7.54
C LEU A 220 -12.36 -10.04 -8.93
N ARG A 221 -13.18 -9.74 -9.95
CA ARG A 221 -12.87 -9.91 -11.37
C ARG A 221 -12.60 -8.57 -12.03
N ASP A 222 -11.67 -8.53 -12.98
CA ASP A 222 -11.40 -7.35 -13.78
C ASP A 222 -12.57 -7.08 -14.77
N LEU A 223 -12.48 -5.97 -15.50
CA LEU A 223 -13.48 -5.58 -16.51
C LEU A 223 -13.64 -6.61 -17.66
N LYS A 224 -12.69 -7.53 -17.80
CA LYS A 224 -12.69 -8.60 -18.81
C LYS A 224 -13.16 -9.94 -18.23
N GLY A 225 -13.53 -9.99 -16.95
CA GLY A 225 -14.00 -11.18 -16.24
C GLY A 225 -12.90 -12.07 -15.66
N ASN A 226 -11.63 -11.67 -15.73
CA ASN A 226 -10.50 -12.43 -15.18
C ASN A 226 -10.42 -12.23 -13.67
N LYS A 227 -10.00 -13.26 -12.93
CA LYS A 227 -9.77 -13.16 -11.48
C LYS A 227 -8.58 -12.23 -11.20
N THR A 228 -8.76 -11.29 -10.28
CA THR A 228 -7.74 -10.29 -9.91
C THR A 228 -6.89 -10.76 -8.73
N LYS A 229 -5.81 -10.03 -8.43
CA LYS A 229 -4.99 -10.15 -7.19
C LYS A 229 -5.75 -10.13 -5.85
N ALA A 230 -7.02 -9.74 -5.86
CA ALA A 230 -7.86 -9.75 -4.66
C ALA A 230 -8.77 -10.99 -4.58
N TYR A 231 -8.48 -12.02 -5.39
CA TYR A 231 -8.94 -13.39 -5.17
C TYR A 231 -8.65 -13.80 -3.72
N GLY A 232 -9.57 -14.50 -3.08
CA GLY A 232 -9.48 -14.77 -1.63
C GLY A 232 -10.13 -13.71 -0.72
N LYS A 233 -10.72 -12.62 -1.26
CA LYS A 233 -11.46 -11.64 -0.46
C LYS A 233 -12.98 -11.74 -0.67
N PRO A 234 -13.79 -11.76 0.40
CA PRO A 234 -15.24 -11.80 0.27
C PRO A 234 -15.75 -10.53 -0.38
N THR A 235 -16.80 -10.66 -1.19
CA THR A 235 -17.43 -9.55 -1.91
C THR A 235 -18.94 -9.55 -1.77
N ILE A 236 -19.54 -8.37 -1.93
CA ILE A 236 -20.97 -8.15 -2.12
C ILE A 236 -21.19 -7.47 -3.47
N TYR A 237 -21.87 -8.15 -4.41
CA TYR A 237 -21.98 -7.70 -5.80
C TYR A 237 -20.63 -7.35 -6.45
N GLY A 238 -19.58 -8.11 -6.13
CA GLY A 238 -18.22 -7.86 -6.61
C GLY A 238 -17.52 -6.66 -5.94
N LYS A 239 -18.13 -5.99 -4.95
CA LYS A 239 -17.44 -5.00 -4.11
C LYS A 239 -16.78 -5.67 -2.90
N PRO A 240 -15.52 -5.37 -2.59
CA PRO A 240 -14.82 -6.04 -1.50
C PRO A 240 -15.38 -5.64 -0.13
N PHE A 241 -15.50 -6.63 0.76
CA PHE A 241 -15.55 -6.37 2.18
C PHE A 241 -14.16 -5.87 2.65
N ILE A 242 -14.11 -4.76 3.39
CA ILE A 242 -12.84 -4.07 3.71
C ILE A 242 -12.21 -4.56 5.02
N ILE A 243 -13.03 -5.09 5.93
CA ILE A 243 -12.62 -5.67 7.22
C ILE A 243 -13.10 -7.11 7.35
N LYS A 244 -12.64 -7.81 8.40
CA LYS A 244 -12.97 -9.22 8.65
C LYS A 244 -14.48 -9.43 8.77
N LEU A 245 -15.00 -10.48 8.13
CA LEU A 245 -16.45 -10.76 8.03
C LEU A 245 -17.16 -10.82 9.39
N TYR A 246 -16.55 -11.42 10.42
CA TYR A 246 -17.18 -11.51 11.74
C TYR A 246 -17.50 -10.13 12.37
N THR A 247 -16.90 -9.06 11.87
CA THR A 247 -17.11 -7.69 12.35
C THR A 247 -18.48 -7.15 11.97
N TYR A 248 -19.05 -7.57 10.84
CA TYR A 248 -20.31 -7.01 10.33
C TYR A 248 -21.52 -7.33 11.22
N PRO A 249 -21.76 -8.60 11.62
CA PRO A 249 -22.81 -8.92 12.59
C PRO A 249 -22.63 -8.19 13.93
N ARG A 250 -21.38 -8.04 14.39
CA ARG A 250 -21.08 -7.35 15.65
C ARG A 250 -21.36 -5.84 15.55
N ALA A 251 -20.94 -5.20 14.47
CA ALA A 251 -21.17 -3.78 14.24
C ALA A 251 -22.68 -3.45 14.13
N LEU A 252 -23.47 -4.33 13.51
CA LEU A 252 -24.93 -4.20 13.48
C LEU A 252 -25.54 -4.33 14.87
N LEU A 253 -25.14 -5.35 15.63
CA LEU A 253 -25.62 -5.55 16.99
C LEU A 253 -25.28 -4.35 17.90
N ASN A 254 -24.09 -3.79 17.75
CA ASN A 254 -23.67 -2.60 18.49
C ASN A 254 -24.53 -1.39 18.10
N GLN A 255 -24.71 -1.10 16.82
CA GLN A 255 -25.54 0.03 16.36
C GLN A 255 -26.97 -0.04 16.88
N VAL A 256 -27.58 -1.22 16.84
CA VAL A 256 -28.94 -1.42 17.35
C VAL A 256 -29.01 -1.17 18.86
N LYS A 257 -28.00 -1.60 19.63
CA LYS A 257 -27.94 -1.33 21.08
C LYS A 257 -27.69 0.14 21.41
N GLU A 258 -26.97 0.87 20.57
CA GLU A 258 -26.76 2.31 20.76
C GLU A 258 -28.05 3.14 20.55
N CYS A 259 -29.05 2.62 19.83
CA CYS A 259 -30.35 3.29 19.68
C CYS A 259 -31.08 3.49 21.02
N GLU A 260 -30.97 2.55 21.94
CA GLU A 260 -31.55 2.67 23.29
C GLU A 260 -30.89 3.81 24.07
N LYS A 261 -29.57 3.95 23.93
CA LYS A 261 -28.81 5.06 24.52
C LYS A 261 -29.13 6.40 23.87
N ALA A 262 -29.37 6.41 22.56
CA ALA A 262 -29.74 7.61 21.83
C ALA A 262 -31.08 8.17 22.34
N SER A 263 -32.09 7.31 22.58
CA SER A 263 -33.36 7.72 23.18
C SER A 263 -33.20 8.41 24.54
N ALA A 264 -32.31 7.88 25.38
CA ALA A 264 -31.99 8.50 26.67
C ALA A 264 -31.30 9.87 26.48
N TYR A 265 -30.38 9.99 25.52
CA TYR A 265 -29.66 11.24 25.22
C TYR A 265 -30.59 12.35 24.71
N VAL A 266 -31.48 12.03 23.76
CA VAL A 266 -32.43 13.03 23.20
C VAL A 266 -33.70 13.20 24.04
N ASN A 267 -33.80 12.50 25.17
CA ASN A 267 -34.98 12.47 26.05
C ASN A 267 -36.30 12.26 25.28
N THR A 268 -36.27 11.38 24.27
CA THR A 268 -37.40 11.08 23.38
C THR A 268 -37.29 9.62 22.96
N ASP A 269 -38.39 8.87 22.97
CA ASP A 269 -38.38 7.48 22.47
C ASP A 269 -38.24 7.47 20.94
N ILE A 270 -37.01 7.24 20.49
CA ILE A 270 -36.64 7.09 19.09
C ILE A 270 -36.11 5.70 18.78
N ASP A 271 -36.23 4.74 19.71
CA ASP A 271 -35.49 3.48 19.65
C ASP A 271 -35.85 2.70 18.38
N ASN A 272 -37.14 2.44 18.17
CA ASN A 272 -37.63 1.75 16.97
C ASN A 272 -37.38 2.55 15.68
N LEU A 273 -37.37 3.88 15.73
CA LEU A 273 -37.06 4.72 14.58
C LEU A 273 -35.58 4.60 14.20
N CYS A 274 -34.70 4.68 15.19
CA CYS A 274 -33.26 4.49 15.04
C CYS A 274 -32.92 3.09 14.54
N LYS A 275 -33.50 2.05 15.14
CA LYS A 275 -33.29 0.64 14.74
C LYS A 275 -33.76 0.40 13.29
N ARG A 276 -34.88 1.00 12.86
CA ARG A 276 -35.32 0.99 11.44
C ARG A 276 -34.38 1.77 10.52
N ALA A 277 -33.78 2.86 10.99
CA ALA A 277 -32.80 3.63 10.22
C ALA A 277 -31.53 2.81 9.98
N VAL A 278 -31.07 1.99 10.93
CA VAL A 278 -29.96 1.04 10.75
C VAL A 278 -30.26 0.07 9.62
N VAL A 279 -31.43 -0.59 9.65
CA VAL A 279 -31.85 -1.53 8.59
C VAL A 279 -31.94 -0.83 7.23
N THR A 280 -32.42 0.41 7.21
CA THR A 280 -32.50 1.22 5.98
C THR A 280 -31.12 1.58 5.44
N GLY A 281 -30.18 1.94 6.32
CA GLY A 281 -28.79 2.22 5.94
C GLY A 281 -28.08 1.00 5.34
N VAL A 282 -28.36 -0.20 5.87
CA VAL A 282 -27.85 -1.46 5.29
C VAL A 282 -28.42 -1.71 3.90
N ARG A 283 -29.72 -1.44 3.69
CA ARG A 283 -30.33 -1.55 2.35
C ARG A 283 -29.64 -0.61 1.35
N ASP A 284 -29.46 0.65 1.71
CA ASP A 284 -28.79 1.65 0.85
C ASP A 284 -27.33 1.26 0.54
N TRP A 285 -26.62 0.69 1.53
CA TRP A 285 -25.27 0.14 1.34
C TRP A 285 -25.25 -1.02 0.34
N ILE A 286 -26.21 -1.94 0.42
CA ILE A 286 -26.36 -3.06 -0.54
C ILE A 286 -26.68 -2.55 -1.94
N ASP A 287 -27.63 -1.60 -2.07
CA ASP A 287 -28.03 -1.03 -3.35
C ASP A 287 -26.87 -0.25 -4.00
N THR A 288 -26.07 0.45 -3.17
CA THR A 288 -24.85 1.13 -3.61
C THR A 288 -23.78 0.14 -4.07
N ALA A 289 -23.60 -0.98 -3.37
CA ALA A 289 -22.67 -2.02 -3.79
C ALA A 289 -23.06 -2.65 -5.14
N ARG A 290 -24.36 -2.83 -5.38
CA ARG A 290 -24.91 -3.35 -6.63
C ARG A 290 -24.73 -2.38 -7.81
N ASN A 291 -24.62 -1.09 -7.55
CA ASN A 291 -24.57 -0.07 -8.60
C ASN A 291 -23.24 -0.16 -9.40
N PRO A 292 -23.28 -0.50 -10.70
CA PRO A 292 -22.06 -0.66 -11.50
C PRO A 292 -21.30 0.65 -11.74
N SER A 293 -21.96 1.80 -11.59
CA SER A 293 -21.30 3.12 -11.73
C SER A 293 -20.38 3.46 -10.56
N ILE A 294 -20.52 2.80 -9.41
CA ILE A 294 -19.64 3.00 -8.26
C ILE A 294 -18.38 2.17 -8.48
N SER A 295 -17.24 2.84 -8.65
CA SER A 295 -15.93 2.19 -8.81
C SER A 295 -15.47 1.51 -7.51
N GLU A 296 -14.54 0.56 -7.63
CA GLU A 296 -13.91 -0.04 -6.46
C GLU A 296 -13.14 0.99 -5.63
N SER A 297 -12.49 1.97 -6.28
CA SER A 297 -11.76 3.05 -5.60
C SER A 297 -12.69 3.90 -4.74
N ALA A 298 -13.84 4.32 -5.27
CA ALA A 298 -14.85 5.06 -4.51
C ALA A 298 -15.42 4.23 -3.34
N TRP A 299 -15.66 2.94 -3.58
CA TRP A 299 -16.14 2.02 -2.55
C TRP A 299 -15.15 1.87 -1.39
N ARG A 300 -13.86 1.74 -1.68
CA ARG A 300 -12.78 1.62 -0.69
C ARG A 300 -12.57 2.90 0.11
N ALA A 301 -12.56 4.05 -0.56
CA ALA A 301 -12.43 5.35 0.10
C ALA A 301 -13.58 5.58 1.09
N ALA A 302 -14.81 5.32 0.66
CA ALA A 302 -15.99 5.43 1.51
C ALA A 302 -15.98 4.50 2.73
N ALA A 303 -15.37 3.32 2.59
CA ALA A 303 -15.20 2.40 3.71
C ALA A 303 -14.25 2.97 4.77
N SER A 304 -13.19 3.66 4.34
CA SER A 304 -12.21 4.27 5.24
C SER A 304 -12.87 5.30 6.17
N ASP A 305 -13.84 6.07 5.66
CA ASP A 305 -14.56 7.08 6.44
C ASP A 305 -15.63 6.46 7.34
N ALA A 306 -16.26 5.39 6.87
CA ALA A 306 -17.40 4.79 7.57
C ALA A 306 -17.00 3.77 8.65
N ILE A 307 -15.74 3.33 8.67
CA ILE A 307 -15.24 2.34 9.63
C ILE A 307 -14.50 3.04 10.75
N ILE A 308 -15.09 3.01 11.93
CA ILE A 308 -14.54 3.67 13.13
C ILE A 308 -14.01 2.60 14.07
N PHE A 309 -12.71 2.65 14.36
CA PHE A 309 -12.07 1.77 15.34
C PHE A 309 -12.15 2.41 16.73
N ARG A 310 -12.87 1.77 17.66
CA ARG A 310 -12.93 2.19 19.06
C ARG A 310 -11.95 1.35 19.90
N GLY A 311 -10.98 2.01 20.54
CA GLY A 311 -10.02 1.37 21.43
C GLY A 311 -9.07 0.38 20.73
N ALA A 312 -8.53 -0.59 21.49
CA ALA A 312 -7.54 -1.55 21.00
C ALA A 312 -8.14 -2.59 20.05
N LEU A 313 -8.33 -2.23 18.77
CA LEU A 313 -8.58 -3.09 17.60
C LEU A 313 -9.73 -4.13 17.67
N ARG A 314 -10.50 -4.18 18.77
CA ARG A 314 -11.54 -5.20 19.00
C ARG A 314 -12.96 -4.68 18.81
N ASP A 315 -13.17 -3.37 18.91
CA ASP A 315 -14.46 -2.73 18.69
C ASP A 315 -14.42 -1.89 17.42
N VAL A 316 -15.27 -2.23 16.47
CA VAL A 316 -15.38 -1.56 15.17
C VAL A 316 -16.84 -1.24 14.94
N ASP A 317 -17.11 0.03 14.65
CA ASP A 317 -18.40 0.48 14.14
C ASP A 317 -18.33 0.66 12.62
N ILE A 318 -19.43 0.35 11.95
CA ILE A 318 -19.57 0.48 10.50
C ILE A 318 -20.79 1.33 10.21
N MET A 319 -20.60 2.59 9.84
CA MET A 319 -21.70 3.47 9.47
C MET A 319 -22.18 3.16 8.04
N PHE A 320 -23.04 2.14 7.87
CA PHE A 320 -23.47 1.66 6.55
C PHE A 320 -24.05 2.74 5.64
N SER A 321 -24.91 3.61 6.18
CA SER A 321 -25.48 4.74 5.43
C SER A 321 -24.43 5.77 5.04
N HIS A 322 -23.45 6.03 5.90
CA HIS A 322 -22.34 6.93 5.61
C HIS A 322 -21.45 6.36 4.50
N TRP A 323 -21.12 5.06 4.57
CA TRP A 323 -20.41 4.35 3.51
C TRP A 323 -21.13 4.49 2.16
N ALA A 324 -22.44 4.20 2.13
CA ALA A 324 -23.25 4.33 0.92
C ALA A 324 -23.23 5.76 0.35
N GLY A 325 -23.39 6.76 1.22
CA GLY A 325 -23.33 8.18 0.86
C GLY A 325 -21.97 8.59 0.29
N MET A 326 -20.89 8.29 1.01
CA MET A 326 -19.53 8.67 0.62
C MET A 326 -19.09 7.96 -0.66
N ALA A 327 -19.53 6.72 -0.90
CA ALA A 327 -19.20 6.03 -2.15
C ALA A 327 -19.74 6.79 -3.37
N ARG A 328 -20.93 7.38 -3.27
CA ARG A 328 -21.50 8.23 -4.32
C ARG A 328 -20.75 9.56 -4.46
N VAL A 329 -20.36 10.18 -3.34
CA VAL A 329 -19.56 11.42 -3.34
C VAL A 329 -18.20 11.20 -4.00
N TYR A 330 -17.47 10.17 -3.59
CA TYR A 330 -16.17 9.82 -4.18
C TYR A 330 -16.27 9.47 -5.65
N GLN A 331 -17.33 8.76 -6.06
CA GLN A 331 -17.52 8.46 -7.47
C GLN A 331 -17.78 9.74 -8.29
N LYS A 332 -18.57 10.67 -7.75
CA LYS A 332 -18.79 11.97 -8.39
C LYS A 332 -17.47 12.74 -8.55
N ASN A 333 -16.67 12.84 -7.48
CA ASN A 333 -15.38 13.52 -7.51
C ASN A 333 -14.40 12.88 -8.52
N LEU A 334 -14.37 11.55 -8.60
CA LEU A 334 -13.58 10.83 -9.60
C LEU A 334 -14.01 11.15 -11.03
N ASN A 335 -15.32 11.22 -11.28
CA ASN A 335 -15.84 11.57 -12.60
C ASN A 335 -15.51 13.01 -12.99
N GLU A 336 -15.53 13.95 -12.03
CA GLU A 336 -15.31 15.37 -12.27
C GLU A 336 -13.82 15.75 -12.37
N THR A 337 -12.96 15.11 -11.57
CA THR A 337 -11.56 15.54 -11.41
C THR A 337 -10.52 14.49 -11.81
N GLY A 338 -10.95 13.25 -12.03
CA GLY A 338 -10.04 12.11 -12.21
C GLY A 338 -9.24 11.74 -10.95
N ARG A 339 -9.53 12.36 -9.79
CA ARG A 339 -8.83 12.14 -8.52
C ARG A 339 -9.83 11.93 -7.37
N LEU A 340 -9.41 11.17 -6.36
CA LEU A 340 -10.12 11.13 -5.07
C LEU A 340 -9.72 12.37 -4.27
N SER A 341 -10.71 13.20 -3.94
CA SER A 341 -10.58 14.22 -2.90
C SER A 341 -10.74 13.50 -1.56
N LEU A 342 -9.64 13.06 -0.96
CA LEU A 342 -9.61 12.52 0.41
C LEU A 342 -9.65 13.65 1.43
#